data_AF-A0AAD8H9E4-F1
#
_entry.id   AF-A0AAD8H9E4-F1
#
_cell.length_a   1.000
_cell.length_b   1.000
_cell.length_c   1.000
_cell.angle_alpha   90.00
_cell.angle_beta   90.00
_cell.angle_gamma   90.00
#
_symmetry.space_group_name_H-M   'P 1'
#
loop_
_entity.id
_entity.type
_entity.pdbx_description
1 polymer ?
#
loop_
_entity_poly.entity_id
_entity_poly.type
_entity_poly.pdbx_seq_one_letter_code
_entity_poly.pdbx_strand_id
1 'polypeptide(L)'
;MKDEAPSSVNICMKRVREEELVKIFERKIRDREESVEITFSNELIFYIQRSHITSQFYFSPPFIRLHVVDQQKREKIYELTSCIKTTQGRVEETEELCRMIQTNPKLSNELQRDFIKLLIELLEHEQNPKFQSRVAIILQLVIAYSSSGKVVIDNITDSILVNLIRSEVHQVLVQGLWLLHTIAITYSKFPQEALELLTSIVTDRSTVREVLCVSGRTLAVACQINPELPCDKLKSVVRALMKLLESEHSDIYPSGYAGLVYLCDGRKEMIVENEYFGSLIERFVGFNWCSSENVLDICRAAALGSIVRWGSDDDIDQVIIEDGLLRSRAWLSEKEKYVVKNACWIISNIAARKENHIKAVIDSELIDPLVHIVESYESLDVKKEAAWAISNVIYGAGPDQIEDLRNRCVKPFWNLMKECRENQEIVSLCLEGLVRLQGINITCNDQPIDVVEWFKVFKKFLLAPQTTRFQLAEDIDGLTKLKKLRHIDTIENSDCDMVLHLTCTLEADFFAWRITPETTDQMEVDMK
;
A
#
# COMPACT_ATOMS: atom_id res chain seq x y z
N MET A 1 50.62 -1.74 -5.13
CA MET A 1 49.72 -0.65 -5.56
C MET A 1 48.87 -1.13 -6.72
N LYS A 2 47.73 -1.73 -6.40
CA LYS A 2 46.47 -1.61 -7.15
C LYS A 2 45.41 -1.68 -6.06
N ASP A 3 44.91 -0.52 -5.67
CA ASP A 3 43.73 -0.40 -4.82
C ASP A 3 42.55 -0.96 -5.61
N GLU A 4 42.13 -2.19 -5.29
CA GLU A 4 40.82 -2.67 -5.71
C GLU A 4 39.79 -2.02 -4.80
N ALA A 5 38.99 -1.12 -5.38
CA ALA A 5 37.85 -0.53 -4.68
C ALA A 5 36.88 -1.64 -4.24
N PRO A 6 36.29 -1.56 -3.03
CA PRO A 6 35.32 -2.54 -2.58
C PRO A 6 34.17 -2.60 -3.60
N SER A 7 33.84 -3.82 -4.04
CA SER A 7 32.77 -4.10 -4.99
C SER A 7 31.43 -3.66 -4.39
N SER A 8 30.91 -2.52 -4.84
CA SER A 8 29.57 -2.05 -4.46
C SER A 8 28.52 -2.73 -5.35
N VAL A 9 27.61 -3.48 -4.73
CA VAL A 9 26.46 -4.09 -5.42
C VAL A 9 25.25 -3.20 -5.19
N ASN A 10 24.89 -2.38 -6.18
CA ASN A 10 23.65 -1.60 -6.16
C ASN A 10 22.46 -2.53 -6.39
N ILE A 11 21.63 -2.75 -5.36
CA ILE A 11 20.37 -3.49 -5.48
C ILE A 11 19.22 -2.48 -5.47
N CYS A 12 18.66 -2.19 -6.65
CA CYS A 12 17.40 -1.46 -6.78
C CYS A 12 16.24 -2.45 -6.53
N MET A 13 15.52 -2.32 -5.42
CA MET A 13 14.58 -3.34 -4.96
C MET A 13 13.12 -3.01 -5.32
N LYS A 14 12.62 -3.61 -6.40
CA LYS A 14 11.18 -3.86 -6.59
C LYS A 14 10.88 -5.28 -6.10
N ARG A 15 10.05 -5.42 -5.04
CA ARG A 15 9.49 -6.68 -4.49
C ARG A 15 10.48 -7.65 -3.80
N VAL A 16 10.66 -7.55 -2.48
CA VAL A 16 11.02 -8.72 -1.64
C VAL A 16 10.35 -8.59 -0.28
N ARG A 17 9.79 -9.68 0.25
CA ARG A 17 9.30 -9.76 1.64
C ARG A 17 10.49 -9.82 2.60
N GLU A 18 10.40 -9.19 3.77
CA GLU A 18 11.48 -9.07 4.76
C GLU A 18 12.16 -10.41 5.12
N GLU A 19 11.38 -11.50 5.15
CA GLU A 19 11.87 -12.86 5.42
C GLU A 19 12.68 -13.49 4.26
N GLU A 20 12.40 -13.13 3.00
CA GLU A 20 13.20 -13.54 1.84
C GLU A 20 14.49 -12.73 1.73
N LEU A 21 14.48 -11.47 2.19
CA LEU A 21 15.69 -10.64 2.31
C LEU A 21 16.71 -11.27 3.25
N VAL A 22 16.28 -11.77 4.41
CA VAL A 22 17.16 -12.48 5.36
C VAL A 22 17.78 -13.74 4.72
N LYS A 23 17.01 -14.51 3.94
CA LYS A 23 17.49 -15.73 3.28
C LYS A 23 18.46 -15.45 2.12
N ILE A 24 18.22 -14.41 1.32
CA ILE A 24 19.13 -13.97 0.25
C ILE A 24 20.43 -13.40 0.87
N PHE A 25 20.31 -12.69 1.98
CA PHE A 25 21.41 -12.12 2.75
C PHE A 25 22.31 -13.20 3.38
N GLU A 26 21.72 -14.21 4.03
CA GLU A 26 22.44 -15.36 4.59
C GLU A 26 23.15 -16.19 3.51
N ARG A 27 22.58 -16.28 2.31
CA ARG A 27 23.21 -16.94 1.16
C ARG A 27 24.42 -16.18 0.65
N LYS A 28 24.32 -14.86 0.45
CA LYS A 28 25.43 -14.05 -0.10
C LYS A 28 26.56 -13.79 0.89
N ILE A 29 26.28 -13.71 2.20
CA ILE A 29 27.32 -13.63 3.24
C ILE A 29 28.13 -14.93 3.32
N ARG A 30 27.50 -16.08 3.05
CA ARG A 30 28.19 -17.38 3.02
C ARG A 30 29.26 -17.44 1.92
N ASP A 31 29.12 -16.63 0.88
CA ASP A 31 29.96 -16.67 -0.33
C ASP A 31 31.12 -15.63 -0.36
N ARG A 32 31.48 -15.01 0.78
CA ARG A 32 32.69 -14.15 0.96
C ARG A 32 32.75 -12.83 0.17
N GLU A 33 31.66 -12.11 -0.01
CA GLU A 33 31.75 -10.69 -0.43
C GLU A 33 31.79 -9.77 0.79
N GLU A 34 32.91 -9.05 0.97
CA GLU A 34 33.12 -8.06 2.02
C GLU A 34 32.35 -6.77 1.68
N SER A 35 31.25 -6.54 2.41
CA SER A 35 30.32 -5.40 2.33
C SER A 35 29.24 -5.46 1.24
N VAL A 36 27.99 -5.25 1.67
CA VAL A 36 26.83 -5.07 0.79
C VAL A 36 26.28 -3.67 1.07
N GLU A 37 26.37 -2.80 0.08
CA GLU A 37 25.82 -1.45 0.15
C GLU A 37 24.32 -1.52 -0.22
N ILE A 38 23.43 -1.33 0.76
CA ILE A 38 21.98 -1.30 0.50
C ILE A 38 21.52 0.15 0.48
N THR A 39 21.33 0.67 -0.72
CA THR A 39 20.74 1.99 -0.91
C THR A 39 19.23 1.85 -0.72
N PHE A 40 18.70 2.20 0.45
CA PHE A 40 17.29 2.59 0.55
C PHE A 40 17.19 3.95 -0.13
N SER A 41 16.69 3.97 -1.38
CA SER A 41 16.22 5.21 -1.97
C SER A 41 15.17 5.82 -1.05
N ASN A 42 14.94 7.14 -1.15
CA ASN A 42 13.84 7.85 -0.48
C ASN A 42 12.43 7.36 -0.91
N GLU A 43 12.33 6.13 -1.39
CA GLU A 43 11.13 5.50 -1.84
C GLU A 43 10.24 5.21 -0.65
N LEU A 44 9.04 5.78 -0.77
CA LEU A 44 7.89 5.27 -0.09
C LEU A 44 7.78 3.75 -0.30
N ILE A 45 8.00 2.97 0.75
CA ILE A 45 7.70 1.55 0.68
C ILE A 45 6.19 1.42 0.76
N PHE A 46 5.50 1.09 -0.32
CA PHE A 46 4.05 0.84 -0.29
C PHE A 46 3.79 -0.58 0.22
N TYR A 47 3.35 -0.73 1.48
CA TYR A 47 2.87 -2.02 1.98
C TYR A 47 1.35 -2.12 1.80
N ILE A 48 0.91 -3.06 0.96
CA ILE A 48 -0.50 -3.42 0.80
C ILE A 48 -0.76 -4.63 1.71
N GLN A 49 -1.50 -4.43 2.80
CA GLN A 49 -2.03 -5.55 3.60
C GLN A 49 -3.55 -5.68 3.41
N ARG A 50 -3.93 -6.74 2.67
CA ARG A 50 -5.18 -7.52 2.66
C ARG A 50 -6.58 -6.86 2.70
N SER A 51 -6.71 -5.55 2.77
CA SER A 51 -7.96 -4.85 2.47
C SER A 51 -7.73 -3.98 1.25
N HIS A 52 -8.71 -3.92 0.36
CA HIS A 52 -8.58 -3.46 -1.04
C HIS A 52 -8.04 -2.02 -1.25
N ILE A 53 -7.64 -1.27 -0.21
CA ILE A 53 -7.63 0.20 -0.29
C ILE A 53 -6.45 0.90 0.39
N THR A 54 -5.70 0.30 1.32
CA THR A 54 -4.68 1.10 2.02
C THR A 54 -3.34 1.07 1.28
N SER A 55 -3.06 2.12 0.49
CA SER A 55 -1.68 2.49 0.16
C SER A 55 -1.01 3.03 1.42
N GLN A 56 -0.21 2.21 2.10
CA GLN A 56 0.60 2.69 3.22
C GLN A 56 1.83 3.41 2.69
N PHE A 57 1.93 4.71 2.92
CA PHE A 57 3.03 5.59 2.52
C PHE A 57 4.14 5.54 3.60
N TYR A 58 5.19 4.73 3.43
CA TYR A 58 6.32 4.67 4.38
C TYR A 58 7.45 5.64 4.01
N PHE A 59 7.62 6.73 4.75
CA PHE A 59 8.74 7.65 4.54
C PHE A 59 10.00 7.11 5.24
N SER A 60 10.89 6.42 4.50
CA SER A 60 12.15 5.95 5.08
C SER A 60 13.09 7.12 5.45
N PRO A 61 13.85 7.01 6.56
CA PRO A 61 14.96 7.91 6.82
C PRO A 61 16.10 7.70 5.81
N PRO A 62 16.97 8.69 5.58
CA PRO A 62 17.97 8.65 4.51
C PRO A 62 19.08 7.61 4.78
N PHE A 63 19.37 6.80 3.75
CA PHE A 63 20.57 5.98 3.47
C PHE A 63 21.22 5.20 4.63
N ILE A 64 21.29 3.86 4.51
CA ILE A 64 21.96 3.01 5.49
C ILE A 64 22.88 1.98 4.84
N ARG A 65 24.17 2.06 5.18
CA ARG A 65 25.14 1.01 4.82
C ARG A 65 25.15 -0.09 5.87
N LEU A 66 24.95 -1.34 5.45
CA LEU A 66 25.01 -2.49 6.34
C LEU A 66 26.39 -3.15 6.22
N HIS A 67 27.27 -2.86 7.18
CA HIS A 67 28.58 -3.51 7.28
C HIS A 67 28.55 -4.69 8.27
N VAL A 68 29.41 -5.68 8.03
CA VAL A 68 29.71 -6.73 9.03
C VAL A 68 30.24 -6.06 10.30
N VAL A 69 29.70 -6.44 11.44
CA VAL A 69 30.13 -5.92 12.75
C VAL A 69 31.39 -6.68 13.18
N ASP A 70 32.55 -6.05 13.03
CA ASP A 70 33.81 -6.55 13.54
C ASP A 70 33.92 -6.45 15.08
N GLN A 71 34.84 -7.23 15.66
CA GLN A 71 35.04 -7.28 17.11
C GLN A 71 35.52 -5.94 17.69
N GLN A 72 36.32 -5.18 16.95
CA GLN A 72 36.86 -3.89 17.37
C GLN A 72 35.74 -2.85 17.60
N LYS A 73 34.75 -2.82 16.71
CA LYS A 73 33.56 -1.96 16.84
C LYS A 73 32.72 -2.33 18.06
N ARG A 74 32.58 -3.62 18.37
CA ARG A 74 31.87 -4.08 19.58
C ARG A 74 32.58 -3.61 20.84
N GLU A 75 33.89 -3.85 20.93
CA GLU A 75 34.70 -3.40 22.07
C GLU A 75 34.62 -1.88 22.26
N LYS A 76 34.64 -1.11 21.17
CA LYS A 76 34.49 0.34 21.25
C LYS A 76 33.12 0.79 21.76
N ILE A 77 32.03 0.11 21.38
CA ILE A 77 30.70 0.37 21.95
C ILE A 77 30.68 0.10 23.45
N TYR A 78 31.27 -1.01 23.90
CA TYR A 78 31.37 -1.31 25.33
C TYR A 78 32.13 -0.23 26.10
N GLU A 79 33.24 0.27 25.55
CA GLU A 79 33.99 1.38 26.14
C GLU A 79 33.14 2.66 26.23
N LEU A 80 32.52 3.09 25.12
CA LEU A 80 31.69 4.30 25.07
C LEU A 80 30.49 4.22 26.02
N THR A 81 29.78 3.09 26.03
CA THR A 81 28.63 2.89 26.94
C THR A 81 29.04 2.91 28.41
N SER A 82 30.26 2.48 28.74
CA SER A 82 30.82 2.57 30.09
C SER A 82 31.14 4.02 30.48
N CYS A 83 31.77 4.79 29.59
CA CYS A 83 32.08 6.22 29.83
C CYS A 83 30.82 7.07 30.01
N ILE A 84 29.79 6.86 29.17
CA ILE A 84 28.51 7.57 29.28
C ILE A 84 27.85 7.34 30.65
N LYS A 85 27.96 6.12 31.20
CA LYS A 85 27.44 5.76 32.53
C LYS A 85 28.15 6.53 33.67
N THR A 86 29.43 6.82 33.55
CA THR A 86 30.25 7.40 34.64
C THR A 86 30.32 8.92 34.63
N THR A 87 29.52 9.62 33.80
CA THR A 87 29.44 11.10 33.67
C THR A 87 30.67 11.78 33.06
N GLN A 88 31.81 11.10 32.92
CA GLN A 88 33.03 11.68 32.36
C GLN A 88 32.90 11.73 30.84
N GLY A 89 32.88 12.93 30.26
CA GLY A 89 32.81 13.16 28.80
C GLY A 89 31.41 13.09 28.16
N ARG A 90 30.41 12.48 28.81
CA ARG A 90 29.03 12.16 28.35
C ARG A 90 28.57 12.64 26.95
N VAL A 91 28.64 13.93 26.64
CA VAL A 91 28.25 14.49 25.32
C VAL A 91 29.14 13.97 24.19
N GLU A 92 30.46 13.92 24.38
CA GLU A 92 31.44 13.57 23.36
C GLU A 92 31.37 12.08 23.02
N GLU A 93 31.28 11.20 24.03
CA GLU A 93 31.12 9.76 23.81
C GLU A 93 29.74 9.41 23.26
N THR A 94 28.68 10.16 23.63
CA THR A 94 27.35 9.98 23.03
C THR A 94 27.35 10.38 21.56
N GLU A 95 28.08 11.44 21.20
CA GLU A 95 28.25 11.85 19.80
C GLU A 95 29.03 10.79 19.00
N GLU A 96 30.10 10.24 19.56
CA GLU A 96 30.85 9.13 18.96
C GLU A 96 29.98 7.89 18.74
N LEU A 97 29.25 7.49 19.78
CA LEU A 97 28.35 6.34 19.74
C LEU A 97 27.26 6.53 18.68
N CYS A 98 26.64 7.72 18.64
CA CYS A 98 25.65 8.06 17.64
C CYS A 98 26.21 7.93 16.22
N ARG A 99 27.40 8.48 15.96
CA ARG A 99 28.03 8.42 14.63
C ARG A 99 28.33 6.98 14.20
N MET A 100 28.81 6.15 15.13
CA MET A 100 29.04 4.74 14.87
C MET A 100 27.74 4.01 14.47
N ILE A 101 26.67 4.18 15.25
CA ILE A 101 25.38 3.52 14.99
C ILE A 101 24.73 4.08 13.72
N GLN A 102 24.84 5.37 13.43
CA GLN A 102 24.36 5.94 12.16
C GLN A 102 25.08 5.34 10.95
N THR A 103 26.39 5.11 11.06
CA THR A 103 27.19 4.51 9.97
C THR A 103 26.90 3.02 9.79
N ASN A 104 26.56 2.31 10.87
CA ASN A 104 26.15 0.91 10.82
C ASN A 104 25.02 0.63 11.85
N PRO A 105 23.74 0.77 11.45
CA PRO A 105 22.61 0.64 12.37
C PRO A 105 22.45 -0.72 13.04
N LYS A 106 23.07 -1.78 12.51
CA LYS A 106 23.10 -3.09 13.19
C LYS A 106 23.80 -3.06 14.53
N LEU A 107 24.71 -2.09 14.74
CA LEU A 107 25.38 -1.86 16.03
C LEU A 107 24.39 -1.52 17.15
N SER A 108 23.18 -1.06 16.83
CA SER A 108 22.12 -0.87 17.82
C SER A 108 21.76 -2.16 18.58
N ASN A 109 21.97 -3.35 17.99
CA ASN A 109 21.75 -4.64 18.66
C ASN A 109 22.79 -4.95 19.74
N GLU A 110 23.94 -4.27 19.74
CA GLU A 110 24.98 -4.43 20.75
C GLU A 110 24.68 -3.61 22.02
N LEU A 111 23.70 -2.71 21.96
CA LEU A 111 23.32 -1.90 23.12
C LEU A 111 22.56 -2.75 24.14
N GLN A 112 23.10 -2.80 25.37
CA GLN A 112 22.45 -3.47 26.48
C GLN A 112 21.13 -2.79 26.86
N ARG A 113 20.12 -3.58 27.25
CA ARG A 113 18.79 -3.07 27.62
C ARG A 113 18.84 -2.03 28.75
N ASP A 114 19.66 -2.26 29.76
CA ASP A 114 19.81 -1.33 30.88
C ASP A 114 20.49 -0.02 30.47
N PHE A 115 21.36 -0.06 29.46
CA PHE A 115 21.94 1.16 28.90
C PHE A 115 20.91 1.96 28.10
N ILE A 116 20.04 1.29 27.34
CA ILE A 116 18.94 1.96 26.63
C ILE A 116 18.00 2.68 27.62
N LYS A 117 17.66 2.03 28.74
CA LYS A 117 16.85 2.65 29.81
C LYS A 117 17.54 3.88 30.39
N LEU A 118 18.84 3.77 30.69
CA LEU A 118 19.63 4.90 31.17
C LEU A 118 19.61 6.07 30.18
N LEU A 119 19.75 5.81 28.87
CA LEU A 119 19.69 6.87 27.87
C LEU A 119 18.34 7.62 27.90
N ILE A 120 17.23 6.90 28.11
CA ILE A 120 15.89 7.49 28.21
C ILE A 120 15.75 8.32 29.49
N GLU A 121 16.22 7.81 30.63
CA GLU A 121 16.25 8.55 31.90
C GLU A 121 17.09 9.83 31.78
N LEU A 122 18.26 9.74 31.14
CA LEU A 122 19.11 10.91 30.91
C LEU A 122 18.48 11.92 29.97
N LEU A 123 17.74 11.47 28.95
CA LEU A 123 17.03 12.34 28.01
C LEU A 123 15.98 13.22 28.71
N GLU A 124 15.40 12.74 29.81
CA GLU A 124 14.43 13.50 30.61
C GLU A 124 15.08 14.62 31.44
N HIS A 125 16.30 14.39 31.94
CA HIS A 125 16.94 15.28 32.90
C HIS A 125 18.02 16.20 32.29
N GLU A 126 18.67 15.76 31.21
CA GLU A 126 19.80 16.47 30.63
C GLU A 126 19.36 17.48 29.58
N GLN A 127 19.58 18.77 29.87
CA GLN A 127 19.17 19.89 29.00
C GLN A 127 20.20 20.23 27.91
N ASN A 128 21.26 19.44 27.75
CA ASN A 128 22.26 19.68 26.72
C ASN A 128 21.69 19.32 25.33
N PRO A 129 21.53 20.27 24.39
CA PRO A 129 20.87 19.99 23.13
C PRO A 129 21.61 19.00 22.22
N LYS A 130 22.95 19.00 22.29
CA LYS A 130 23.77 18.02 21.55
C LYS A 130 23.50 16.62 22.09
N PHE A 131 23.51 16.45 23.41
CA PHE A 131 23.19 15.16 24.02
C PHE A 131 21.78 14.70 23.63
N GLN A 132 20.76 15.54 23.83
CA GLN A 132 19.37 15.20 23.53
C GLN A 132 19.17 14.77 22.08
N SER A 133 19.70 15.53 21.13
CA SER A 133 19.58 15.20 19.71
C SER A 133 20.30 13.90 19.32
N ARG A 134 21.48 13.61 19.90
CA ARG A 134 22.21 12.36 19.65
C ARG A 134 21.51 11.16 20.25
N VAL A 135 20.98 11.28 21.47
CA VAL A 135 20.20 10.21 22.10
C VAL A 135 18.92 9.93 21.31
N ALA A 136 18.20 10.97 20.86
CA ALA A 136 17.00 10.79 20.04
C ALA A 136 17.29 9.97 18.76
N ILE A 137 18.40 10.25 18.08
CA ILE A 137 18.85 9.47 16.91
C ILE A 137 19.17 8.02 17.29
N ILE A 138 19.91 7.80 18.39
CA ILE A 138 20.24 6.44 18.83
C ILE A 138 18.96 5.65 19.12
N LEU A 139 18.01 6.22 19.86
CA LEU A 139 16.74 5.57 20.18
C LEU A 139 15.91 5.28 18.91
N GLN A 140 15.88 6.21 17.97
CA GLN A 140 15.24 6.01 16.66
C GLN A 140 15.84 4.79 15.93
N LEU A 141 17.16 4.67 15.89
CA LEU A 141 17.84 3.56 15.23
C LEU A 141 17.68 2.24 15.99
N VAL A 142 17.59 2.27 17.32
CA VAL A 142 17.25 1.09 18.14
C VAL A 142 15.84 0.60 17.81
N ILE A 143 14.87 1.50 17.68
CA ILE A 143 13.50 1.12 17.29
C ILE A 143 13.50 0.48 15.89
N ALA A 144 14.18 1.09 14.92
CA ALA A 144 14.12 0.67 13.54
C ALA A 144 14.95 -0.60 13.23
N TYR A 145 16.07 -0.84 13.94
CA TYR A 145 17.05 -1.88 13.56
C TYR A 145 17.42 -2.87 14.67
N SER A 146 16.92 -2.69 15.89
CA SER A 146 17.25 -3.57 17.01
C SER A 146 16.07 -4.41 17.49
N SER A 147 16.38 -5.64 17.90
CA SER A 147 15.46 -6.48 18.69
C SER A 147 15.07 -5.85 20.05
N SER A 148 15.81 -4.84 20.50
CA SER A 148 15.55 -4.09 21.74
C SER A 148 14.63 -2.87 21.54
N GLY A 149 14.08 -2.62 20.34
CA GLY A 149 13.18 -1.49 20.08
C GLY A 149 12.01 -1.38 21.06
N LYS A 150 11.46 -2.52 21.50
CA LYS A 150 10.36 -2.56 22.49
C LYS A 150 10.76 -1.98 23.84
N VAL A 151 12.03 -2.10 24.24
CA VAL A 151 12.55 -1.50 25.48
C VAL A 151 12.42 0.02 25.42
N VAL A 152 12.62 0.63 24.26
CA VAL A 152 12.43 2.08 24.11
C VAL A 152 10.99 2.46 24.37
N ILE A 153 10.03 1.77 23.74
CA ILE A 153 8.60 2.07 23.87
C ILE A 153 8.05 1.86 25.27
N ASP A 154 8.51 0.81 25.94
CA ASP A 154 8.08 0.46 27.29
C ASP A 154 8.57 1.48 28.34
N ASN A 155 9.61 2.28 28.03
CA ASN A 155 10.23 3.20 28.98
C ASN A 155 10.12 4.68 28.58
N ILE A 156 9.92 5.00 27.29
CA ILE A 156 9.78 6.39 26.83
C ILE A 156 8.39 6.94 27.18
N THR A 157 8.38 8.09 27.86
CA THR A 157 7.16 8.76 28.29
C THR A 157 6.70 9.78 27.26
N ASP A 158 5.40 10.08 27.26
CA ASP A 158 4.82 11.09 26.37
C ASP A 158 5.40 12.50 26.67
N SER A 159 5.73 12.79 27.94
CA SER A 159 6.39 14.03 28.36
C SER A 159 7.74 14.22 27.67
N ILE A 160 8.58 13.19 27.59
CA ILE A 160 9.87 13.26 26.89
C ILE A 160 9.64 13.61 25.42
N LEU A 161 8.72 12.92 24.74
CA LEU A 161 8.43 13.16 23.33
C LEU A 161 7.92 14.58 23.08
N VAL A 162 6.96 15.03 23.89
CA VAL A 162 6.37 16.38 23.83
C VAL A 162 7.44 17.46 24.08
N ASN A 163 8.33 17.26 25.05
CA ASN A 163 9.38 18.22 25.36
C ASN A 163 10.41 18.36 24.22
N LEU A 164 10.76 17.25 23.57
CA LEU A 164 11.67 17.30 22.41
C LEU A 164 11.06 18.10 21.25
N ILE A 165 9.78 17.86 20.93
CA ILE A 165 9.09 18.58 19.83
C ILE A 165 8.66 20.01 20.20
N ARG A 166 8.72 20.38 21.49
CA ARG A 166 8.51 21.76 21.96
C ARG A 166 9.82 22.55 22.01
N SER A 167 10.97 21.90 21.84
CA SER A 167 12.27 22.56 21.96
C SER A 167 12.44 23.70 20.94
N GLU A 168 12.90 24.85 21.42
CA GLU A 168 13.30 25.98 20.57
C GLU A 168 14.63 25.71 19.84
N VAL A 169 15.36 24.66 20.24
CA VAL A 169 16.60 24.27 19.56
C VAL A 169 16.28 23.42 18.35
N HIS A 170 16.47 24.00 17.15
CA HIS A 170 16.20 23.38 15.85
C HIS A 170 16.63 21.91 15.76
N GLN A 171 17.85 21.59 16.18
CA GLN A 171 18.38 20.22 16.12
C GLN A 171 17.62 19.25 17.04
N VAL A 172 17.21 19.68 18.24
CA VAL A 172 16.45 18.84 19.18
C VAL A 172 15.04 18.63 18.66
N LEU A 173 14.40 19.70 18.16
CA LEU A 173 13.09 19.65 17.53
C LEU A 173 13.04 18.64 16.39
N VAL A 174 13.94 18.76 15.41
CA VAL A 174 13.97 17.88 14.23
C VAL A 174 14.17 16.43 14.63
N GLN A 175 15.10 16.13 15.55
CA GLN A 175 15.34 14.75 15.97
C GLN A 175 14.21 14.21 16.86
N GLY A 176 13.55 15.06 17.66
CA GLY A 176 12.34 14.72 18.39
C GLY A 176 11.19 14.33 17.48
N LEU A 177 10.98 15.08 16.39
CA LEU A 177 9.97 14.79 15.38
C LEU A 177 10.25 13.46 14.66
N TRP A 178 11.50 13.17 14.33
CA TRP A 178 11.90 11.89 13.74
C TRP A 178 11.73 10.71 14.68
N LEU A 179 12.08 10.87 15.96
CA LEU A 179 11.86 9.85 16.97
C LEU A 179 10.36 9.56 17.14
N LEU A 180 9.53 10.61 17.24
CA LEU A 180 8.08 10.48 17.31
C LEU A 180 7.51 9.79 16.05
N HIS A 181 7.96 10.19 14.87
CA HIS A 181 7.58 9.56 13.60
C HIS A 181 7.86 8.05 13.62
N THR A 182 9.08 7.67 13.99
CA THR A 182 9.51 6.26 14.04
C THR A 182 8.74 5.46 15.09
N ILE A 183 8.46 6.04 16.27
CA ILE A 183 7.60 5.39 17.27
C ILE A 183 6.19 5.16 16.72
N ALA A 184 5.62 6.18 16.08
CA ALA A 184 4.27 6.15 15.54
C ALA A 184 4.14 5.06 14.47
N ILE A 185 5.02 5.05 13.46
CA ILE A 185 4.93 4.10 12.34
C ILE A 185 5.23 2.65 12.76
N THR A 186 6.13 2.43 13.73
CA THR A 186 6.53 1.07 14.15
C THR A 186 5.59 0.48 15.19
N TYR A 187 5.08 1.30 16.12
CA TYR A 187 4.33 0.80 17.29
C TYR A 187 2.92 1.36 17.41
N SER A 188 2.46 2.19 16.48
CA SER A 188 1.13 2.82 16.53
C SER A 188 0.86 3.60 17.82
N LYS A 189 1.92 4.08 18.50
CA LYS A 189 1.82 4.90 19.71
C LYS A 189 2.00 6.37 19.34
N PHE A 190 1.02 7.21 19.69
CA PHE A 190 1.04 8.62 19.34
C PHE A 190 0.41 9.49 20.46
N PRO A 191 1.17 10.37 21.14
CA PRO A 191 0.62 11.23 22.19
C PRO A 191 -0.36 12.27 21.65
N GLN A 192 -1.47 12.49 22.35
CA GLN A 192 -2.47 13.47 21.94
C GLN A 192 -1.91 14.91 21.86
N GLU A 193 -1.15 15.33 22.87
CA GLU A 193 -0.55 16.67 22.93
C GLU A 193 0.43 16.89 21.75
N ALA A 194 1.09 15.83 21.29
CA ALA A 194 1.95 15.91 20.12
C ALA A 194 1.18 16.22 18.83
N LEU A 195 -0.07 15.76 18.70
CA LEU A 195 -0.90 16.07 17.52
C LEU A 195 -1.23 17.57 17.45
N GLU A 196 -1.56 18.16 18.60
CA GLU A 196 -1.87 19.59 18.72
C GLU A 196 -0.63 20.44 18.41
N LEU A 197 0.54 20.05 18.92
CA LEU A 197 1.82 20.71 18.62
C LEU A 197 2.19 20.60 17.13
N LEU A 198 2.08 19.42 16.52
CA LEU A 198 2.36 19.25 15.08
C LEU A 198 1.46 20.13 14.22
N THR A 199 0.18 20.19 14.56
CA THR A 199 -0.79 21.03 13.84
C THR A 199 -0.40 22.51 13.93
N SER A 200 0.05 22.96 15.11
CA SER A 200 0.57 24.32 15.30
C SER A 200 1.86 24.57 14.50
N ILE A 201 2.81 23.65 14.52
CA ILE A 201 4.08 23.76 13.78
C ILE A 201 3.82 23.85 12.27
N VAL A 202 2.96 22.99 11.74
CA VAL A 202 2.64 22.94 10.30
C VAL A 202 1.88 24.19 9.83
N THR A 203 1.03 24.76 10.68
CA THR A 203 0.24 25.95 10.33
C THR A 203 1.01 27.26 10.51
N ASP A 204 2.10 27.26 11.27
CA ASP A 204 2.97 28.42 11.39
C ASP A 204 3.73 28.69 10.09
N ARG A 205 3.55 29.90 9.54
CA ARG A 205 4.22 30.39 8.33
C ARG A 205 5.73 30.58 8.52
N SER A 206 6.20 30.71 9.77
CA SER A 206 7.62 30.90 10.08
C SER A 206 8.41 29.58 10.06
N THR A 207 7.72 28.44 10.03
CA THR A 207 8.34 27.12 10.09
C THR A 207 9.23 26.85 8.89
N VAL A 208 10.49 26.53 9.16
CA VAL A 208 11.48 26.20 8.12
C VAL A 208 11.18 24.87 7.42
N ARG A 209 11.57 24.76 6.15
CA ARG A 209 11.30 23.61 5.27
C ARG A 209 11.62 22.25 5.92
N GLU A 210 12.77 22.12 6.58
CA GLU A 210 13.19 20.86 7.21
C GLU A 210 12.20 20.42 8.30
N VAL A 211 11.84 21.32 9.21
CA VAL A 211 10.87 21.06 10.28
C VAL A 211 9.49 20.78 9.69
N LEU A 212 9.08 21.55 8.67
CA LEU A 212 7.79 21.36 8.00
C LEU A 212 7.70 19.98 7.32
N CYS A 213 8.78 19.53 6.68
CA CYS A 213 8.86 18.23 6.01
C CYS A 213 8.68 17.08 7.01
N VAL A 214 9.44 17.08 8.12
CA VAL A 214 9.31 16.01 9.14
C VAL A 214 7.96 16.09 9.84
N SER A 215 7.50 17.29 10.20
CA SER A 215 6.20 17.49 10.85
C SER A 215 5.04 17.02 9.98
N GLY A 216 5.08 17.31 8.67
CA GLY A 216 4.07 16.84 7.72
C GLY A 216 4.05 15.31 7.62
N ARG A 217 5.22 14.66 7.54
CA ARG A 217 5.31 13.19 7.53
C ARG A 217 4.76 12.58 8.81
N THR A 218 5.10 13.14 9.96
CA THR A 218 4.59 12.69 11.26
C THR A 218 3.09 12.91 11.39
N LEU A 219 2.56 14.03 10.87
CA LEU A 219 1.12 14.30 10.85
C LEU A 219 0.36 13.30 9.97
N ALA A 220 0.90 12.95 8.80
CA ALA A 220 0.32 11.92 7.93
C ALA A 220 0.24 10.55 8.64
N VAL A 221 1.31 10.14 9.32
CA VAL A 221 1.32 8.90 10.13
C VAL A 221 0.32 8.99 11.30
N ALA A 222 0.18 10.15 11.94
CA ALA A 222 -0.83 10.33 12.99
C ALA A 222 -2.25 10.14 12.46
N CYS A 223 -2.53 10.59 11.23
CA CYS A 223 -3.80 10.35 10.53
C CYS A 223 -4.00 8.87 10.20
N GLN A 224 -2.93 8.15 9.84
CA GLN A 224 -2.99 6.71 9.58
C GLN A 224 -3.35 5.90 10.83
N ILE A 225 -2.75 6.24 11.96
CA ILE A 225 -2.94 5.52 13.25
C ILE A 225 -4.28 5.88 13.87
N ASN A 226 -4.73 7.12 13.72
CA ASN A 226 -5.98 7.61 14.29
C ASN A 226 -6.89 8.14 13.17
N PRO A 227 -7.42 7.27 12.29
CA PRO A 227 -8.14 7.74 11.11
C PRO A 227 -9.55 8.26 11.46
N GLU A 228 -10.07 7.92 12.65
CA GLU A 228 -11.34 8.42 13.21
C GLU A 228 -11.09 9.49 14.32
N LEU A 229 -10.38 10.58 14.00
CA LEU A 229 -10.13 11.66 14.98
C LEU A 229 -11.44 12.22 15.61
N PRO A 230 -11.44 12.74 16.84
CA PRO A 230 -12.57 13.52 17.33
C PRO A 230 -12.83 14.77 16.47
N CYS A 231 -14.10 15.16 16.29
CA CYS A 231 -14.49 16.30 15.44
C CYS A 231 -13.74 17.60 15.77
N ASP A 232 -13.49 17.84 17.06
CA ASP A 232 -12.79 19.05 17.54
C ASP A 232 -11.36 19.16 16.98
N LYS A 233 -10.70 18.02 16.76
CA LYS A 233 -9.32 17.97 16.21
C LYS A 233 -9.30 17.81 14.69
N LEU A 234 -10.34 17.24 14.11
CA LEU A 234 -10.38 16.96 12.68
C LEU A 234 -10.15 18.24 11.86
N LYS A 235 -10.85 19.32 12.22
CA LYS A 235 -10.76 20.60 11.51
C LYS A 235 -9.35 21.19 11.54
N SER A 236 -8.67 21.11 12.68
CA SER A 236 -7.32 21.65 12.82
C SER A 236 -6.31 20.82 12.01
N VAL A 237 -6.45 19.49 12.03
CA VAL A 237 -5.62 18.58 11.24
C VAL A 237 -5.85 18.76 9.73
N VAL A 238 -7.10 18.83 9.27
CA VAL A 238 -7.42 19.08 7.85
C VAL A 238 -6.81 20.39 7.39
N ARG A 239 -6.93 21.47 8.19
CA ARG A 239 -6.29 22.76 7.89
C ARG A 239 -4.76 22.65 7.77
N ALA A 240 -4.12 21.90 8.67
CA ALA A 240 -2.68 21.67 8.59
C ALA A 240 -2.28 20.87 7.34
N LEU A 241 -3.04 19.83 6.98
CA LEU A 241 -2.80 19.06 5.75
C LEU A 241 -2.95 19.93 4.50
N MET A 242 -3.99 20.78 4.44
CA MET A 242 -4.16 21.75 3.36
C MET A 242 -2.99 22.74 3.33
N LYS A 243 -2.47 23.14 4.49
CA LYS A 243 -1.30 24.03 4.55
C LYS A 243 -0.04 23.39 3.94
N LEU A 244 0.15 22.09 4.13
CA LEU A 244 1.23 21.35 3.48
C LEU A 244 1.08 21.37 1.95
N LEU A 245 -0.16 21.27 1.45
CA LEU A 245 -0.45 21.35 0.01
C LEU A 245 -0.27 22.75 -0.57
N GLU A 246 -0.34 23.80 0.26
CA GLU A 246 -0.03 25.19 -0.12
C GLU A 246 1.46 25.55 -0.07
N SER A 247 2.33 24.61 0.32
CA SER A 247 3.78 24.84 0.41
C SER A 247 4.38 25.28 -0.92
N GLU A 248 5.44 26.10 -0.87
CA GLU A 248 6.27 26.43 -2.05
C GLU A 248 7.18 25.26 -2.47
N HIS A 249 7.31 24.23 -1.62
CA HIS A 249 8.18 23.09 -1.80
C HIS A 249 7.38 21.83 -2.16
N SER A 250 7.61 21.29 -3.36
CA SER A 250 6.86 20.15 -3.90
C SER A 250 7.07 18.84 -3.15
N ASP A 251 8.21 18.66 -2.48
CA ASP A 251 8.53 17.48 -1.68
C ASP A 251 7.70 17.36 -0.38
N ILE A 252 6.95 18.40 -0.03
CA ILE A 252 6.06 18.44 1.15
C ILE A 252 4.64 17.95 0.82
N TYR A 253 4.22 18.11 -0.44
CA TYR A 253 2.88 17.71 -0.88
C TYR A 253 2.53 16.24 -0.62
N PRO A 254 3.45 15.26 -0.79
CA PRO A 254 3.14 13.86 -0.52
C PRO A 254 2.58 13.62 0.89
N SER A 255 3.08 14.37 1.89
CA SER A 255 2.60 14.27 3.27
C SER A 255 1.18 14.82 3.45
N GLY A 256 0.87 15.95 2.80
CA GLY A 256 -0.47 16.53 2.81
C GLY A 256 -1.50 15.59 2.18
N TYR A 257 -1.20 15.07 0.99
CA TYR A 257 -2.07 14.12 0.29
C TYR A 257 -2.25 12.81 1.07
N ALA A 258 -1.17 12.22 1.58
CA ALA A 258 -1.24 10.98 2.35
C ALA A 258 -2.12 11.13 3.59
N GLY A 259 -1.99 12.23 4.34
CA GLY A 259 -2.83 12.51 5.50
C GLY A 259 -4.32 12.58 5.15
N LEU A 260 -4.67 13.25 4.04
CA LEU A 260 -6.08 13.33 3.59
C LEU A 260 -6.63 11.95 3.22
N VAL A 261 -5.86 11.15 2.47
CA VAL A 261 -6.24 9.77 2.10
C VAL A 261 -6.54 8.95 3.34
N TYR A 262 -5.64 8.96 4.33
CA TYR A 262 -5.81 8.18 5.55
C TYR A 262 -7.04 8.57 6.37
N LEU A 263 -7.34 9.88 6.47
CA LEU A 263 -8.54 10.34 7.17
C LEU A 263 -9.80 9.87 6.43
N CYS A 264 -9.87 10.07 5.10
CA CYS A 264 -11.05 9.67 4.31
C CYS A 264 -11.33 8.17 4.41
N ASP A 265 -10.28 7.34 4.33
CA ASP A 265 -10.43 5.89 4.44
C ASP A 265 -10.90 5.41 5.82
N GLY A 266 -10.54 6.12 6.89
CA GLY A 266 -11.03 5.86 8.24
C GLY A 266 -12.52 6.06 8.39
N ARG A 267 -13.04 7.14 7.82
CA ARG A 267 -14.43 7.57 8.06
C ARG A 267 -15.43 7.10 7.04
N LYS A 268 -14.98 6.67 5.86
CA LYS A 268 -15.86 6.31 4.74
C LYS A 268 -16.73 7.48 4.24
N GLU A 269 -16.25 8.70 4.43
CA GLU A 269 -16.85 9.93 3.94
C GLU A 269 -15.74 10.89 3.51
N MET A 270 -16.09 11.86 2.67
CA MET A 270 -15.15 12.87 2.20
C MET A 270 -14.87 13.89 3.30
N ILE A 271 -13.58 14.08 3.64
CA ILE A 271 -13.13 14.96 4.73
C ILE A 271 -12.29 16.10 4.17
N VAL A 272 -12.91 16.89 3.31
CA VAL A 272 -12.36 18.17 2.88
C VAL A 272 -13.49 19.18 2.99
N GLU A 273 -13.25 20.27 3.72
CA GLU A 273 -14.24 21.35 3.79
C GLU A 273 -14.39 21.98 2.41
N ASN A 274 -15.62 22.32 2.01
CA ASN A 274 -15.94 22.81 0.66
C ASN A 274 -15.04 23.98 0.20
N GLU A 275 -14.57 24.82 1.13
CA GLU A 275 -13.65 25.94 0.83
C GLU A 275 -12.29 25.50 0.29
N TYR A 276 -11.84 24.28 0.62
CA TYR A 276 -10.57 23.71 0.17
C TYR A 276 -10.71 22.88 -1.09
N PHE A 277 -11.92 22.44 -1.44
CA PHE A 277 -12.17 21.47 -2.48
C PHE A 277 -11.72 21.97 -3.87
N GLY A 278 -12.09 23.20 -4.24
CA GLY A 278 -11.66 23.80 -5.51
C GLY A 278 -10.13 23.93 -5.62
N SER A 279 -9.46 24.38 -4.56
CA SER A 279 -7.98 24.46 -4.57
C SER A 279 -7.33 23.08 -4.65
N LEU A 280 -7.94 22.06 -4.05
CA LEU A 280 -7.46 20.69 -4.14
C LEU A 280 -7.60 20.15 -5.56
N ILE A 281 -8.72 20.43 -6.24
CA ILE A 281 -8.92 20.03 -7.64
C ILE A 281 -7.93 20.75 -8.56
N GLU A 282 -7.78 22.08 -8.46
CA GLU A 282 -6.82 22.85 -9.27
C GLU A 282 -5.39 22.26 -9.21
N ARG A 283 -5.00 21.70 -8.05
CA ARG A 283 -3.69 21.06 -7.86
C ARG A 283 -3.56 19.70 -8.55
N PHE A 284 -4.66 19.07 -8.95
CA PHE A 284 -4.67 17.93 -9.89
C PHE A 284 -4.62 18.41 -11.35
N VAL A 285 -5.34 19.50 -11.68
CA VAL A 285 -5.49 20.06 -13.04
C VAL A 285 -4.24 20.78 -13.57
N GLY A 286 -3.28 21.17 -12.75
CA GLY A 286 -2.15 21.99 -13.20
C GLY A 286 -0.90 21.24 -13.65
N PHE A 287 -0.75 19.95 -13.32
CA PHE A 287 0.57 19.30 -13.33
C PHE A 287 0.85 18.49 -14.60
N ASN A 288 2.09 18.58 -15.11
CA ASN A 288 2.58 17.75 -16.21
C ASN A 288 3.23 16.49 -15.62
N TRP A 289 2.63 15.33 -15.88
CA TRP A 289 2.92 14.01 -15.28
C TRP A 289 4.25 13.38 -15.75
N CYS A 290 5.27 14.21 -15.99
CA CYS A 290 6.54 13.82 -16.62
C CYS A 290 7.75 14.16 -15.73
N SER A 291 7.63 14.02 -14.40
CA SER A 291 8.76 14.15 -13.50
C SER A 291 9.14 12.82 -12.88
N SER A 292 10.45 12.58 -12.74
CA SER A 292 11.10 11.44 -12.10
C SER A 292 10.79 11.25 -10.59
N GLU A 293 9.68 11.80 -10.10
CA GLU A 293 9.24 11.78 -8.70
C GLU A 293 7.94 10.96 -8.56
N ASN A 294 8.04 9.63 -8.68
CA ASN A 294 6.90 8.71 -8.64
C ASN A 294 6.03 8.86 -7.36
N VAL A 295 6.62 9.29 -6.24
CA VAL A 295 5.93 9.38 -4.94
C VAL A 295 4.80 10.41 -4.95
N LEU A 296 5.07 11.60 -5.47
CA LEU A 296 4.10 12.68 -5.46
C LEU A 296 2.88 12.34 -6.33
N ASP A 297 3.13 11.77 -7.50
CA ASP A 297 2.08 11.39 -8.44
C ASP A 297 1.22 10.26 -7.88
N ILE A 298 1.81 9.29 -7.17
CA ILE A 298 1.05 8.25 -6.47
C ILE A 298 0.20 8.85 -5.35
N CYS A 299 0.75 9.73 -4.50
CA CYS A 299 -0.01 10.37 -3.43
C CYS A 299 -1.17 11.22 -3.98
N ARG A 300 -0.94 11.96 -5.07
CA ARG A 300 -1.97 12.74 -5.76
C ARG A 300 -3.08 11.86 -6.32
N ALA A 301 -2.71 10.81 -7.05
CA ALA A 301 -3.68 9.89 -7.62
C ALA A 301 -4.50 9.18 -6.53
N ALA A 302 -3.86 8.78 -5.42
CA ALA A 302 -4.56 8.23 -4.28
C ALA A 302 -5.55 9.23 -3.65
N ALA A 303 -5.13 10.49 -3.45
CA ALA A 303 -6.01 11.54 -2.92
C ALA A 303 -7.22 11.80 -3.84
N LEU A 304 -7.00 11.86 -5.15
CA LEU A 304 -8.09 11.97 -6.12
C LEU A 304 -9.03 10.76 -6.08
N GLY A 305 -8.50 9.55 -5.96
CA GLY A 305 -9.33 8.37 -5.83
C GLY A 305 -10.14 8.34 -4.53
N SER A 306 -9.59 8.83 -3.41
CA SER A 306 -10.36 9.03 -2.17
C SER A 306 -11.48 10.06 -2.35
N ILE A 307 -11.23 11.15 -3.07
CA ILE A 307 -12.26 12.15 -3.42
C ILE A 307 -13.37 11.49 -4.22
N VAL A 308 -13.03 10.79 -5.31
CA VAL A 308 -14.03 10.16 -6.19
C VAL A 308 -14.81 9.07 -5.48
N ARG A 309 -14.16 8.34 -4.57
CA ARG A 309 -14.79 7.25 -3.82
C ARG A 309 -15.72 7.73 -2.72
N TRP A 310 -15.35 8.80 -2.01
CA TRP A 310 -16.07 9.24 -0.82
C TRP A 310 -16.85 10.54 -1.00
N GLY A 311 -16.60 11.27 -2.08
CA GLY A 311 -17.30 12.49 -2.45
C GLY A 311 -18.72 12.24 -2.94
N SER A 312 -19.47 13.33 -2.99
CA SER A 312 -20.81 13.40 -3.57
C SER A 312 -20.75 13.33 -5.10
N ASP A 313 -21.91 13.10 -5.73
CA ASP A 313 -21.99 13.12 -7.20
C ASP A 313 -21.64 14.49 -7.79
N ASP A 314 -21.88 15.59 -7.05
CA ASP A 314 -21.54 16.96 -7.46
C ASP A 314 -20.01 17.18 -7.41
N ASP A 315 -19.34 16.62 -6.39
CA ASP A 315 -17.87 16.64 -6.28
C ASP A 315 -17.23 15.92 -7.47
N ILE A 316 -17.80 14.77 -7.86
CA ILE A 316 -17.33 13.98 -9.00
C ILE A 316 -17.60 14.72 -10.32
N ASP A 317 -18.77 15.36 -10.47
CA ASP A 317 -19.05 16.20 -11.64
C ASP A 317 -18.00 17.30 -11.78
N GLN A 318 -17.63 17.96 -10.68
CA GLN A 318 -16.59 18.99 -10.68
C GLN A 318 -15.22 18.42 -11.07
N VAL A 319 -14.82 17.27 -10.52
CA VAL A 319 -13.58 16.57 -10.90
C VAL A 319 -13.55 16.26 -12.40
N ILE A 320 -14.66 15.75 -12.96
CA ILE A 320 -14.78 15.44 -14.39
C ILE A 320 -14.68 16.71 -15.23
N ILE A 321 -15.26 17.83 -14.78
CA ILE A 321 -15.26 19.11 -15.51
C ILE A 321 -13.87 19.77 -15.49
N GLU A 322 -13.23 19.82 -14.32
CA GLU A 322 -12.02 20.61 -14.10
C GLU A 322 -10.74 19.85 -14.51
N ASP A 323 -10.55 18.62 -14.01
CA ASP A 323 -9.33 17.83 -14.26
C ASP A 323 -9.45 16.99 -15.54
N GLY A 324 -10.66 16.47 -15.77
CA GLY A 324 -11.01 15.66 -16.93
C GLY A 324 -10.58 14.21 -16.81
N LEU A 325 -11.51 13.30 -17.15
CA LEU A 325 -11.24 11.89 -17.45
C LEU A 325 -10.17 11.68 -18.55
N LEU A 326 -9.91 12.73 -19.35
CA LEU A 326 -8.89 12.75 -20.40
C LEU A 326 -7.47 12.62 -19.86
N ARG A 327 -7.16 13.12 -18.66
CA ARG A 327 -5.85 12.93 -18.03
C ARG A 327 -5.61 11.49 -17.63
N SER A 328 -6.67 10.78 -17.25
CA SER A 328 -6.57 9.36 -16.91
C SER A 328 -6.06 8.54 -18.10
N ARG A 329 -6.34 8.93 -19.35
CA ARG A 329 -5.75 8.27 -20.54
C ARG A 329 -4.21 8.36 -20.55
N ALA A 330 -3.65 9.49 -20.14
CA ALA A 330 -2.21 9.63 -19.98
C ALA A 330 -1.69 8.74 -18.84
N TRP A 331 -2.37 8.75 -17.68
CA TRP A 331 -1.98 7.92 -16.52
C TRP A 331 -2.00 6.43 -16.81
N LEU A 332 -2.96 5.97 -17.63
CA LEU A 332 -3.05 4.57 -18.05
C LEU A 332 -1.87 4.14 -18.94
N SER A 333 -1.16 5.10 -19.55
CA SER A 333 0.02 4.86 -20.39
C SER A 333 1.34 4.97 -19.62
N GLU A 334 1.29 5.25 -18.31
CA GLU A 334 2.48 5.42 -17.48
C GLU A 334 3.20 4.10 -17.21
N LYS A 335 4.52 4.19 -17.01
CA LYS A 335 5.33 3.03 -16.61
C LYS A 335 5.22 2.71 -15.13
N GLU A 336 4.83 3.69 -14.31
CA GLU A 336 4.74 3.48 -12.87
C GLU A 336 3.46 2.73 -12.50
N LYS A 337 3.63 1.49 -12.06
CA LYS A 337 2.56 0.55 -11.68
C LYS A 337 1.52 1.19 -10.79
N TYR A 338 1.94 1.92 -9.77
CA TYR A 338 1.02 2.46 -8.78
C TYR A 338 0.18 3.62 -9.32
N VAL A 339 0.72 4.40 -10.27
CA VAL A 339 -0.04 5.45 -10.95
C VAL A 339 -1.11 4.81 -11.82
N VAL A 340 -0.75 3.84 -12.65
CA VAL A 340 -1.71 3.10 -13.51
C VAL A 340 -2.79 2.42 -12.65
N LYS A 341 -2.39 1.78 -11.54
CA LYS A 341 -3.33 1.14 -10.61
C LYS A 341 -4.36 2.15 -10.07
N ASN A 342 -3.90 3.30 -9.58
CA ASN A 342 -4.78 4.33 -9.03
C ASN A 342 -5.67 4.93 -10.14
N ALA A 343 -5.16 5.10 -11.35
CA ALA A 343 -5.96 5.56 -12.48
C ALA A 343 -7.12 4.60 -12.78
N CYS A 344 -6.85 3.29 -12.86
CA CYS A 344 -7.89 2.27 -13.02
C CYS A 344 -8.91 2.32 -11.86
N TRP A 345 -8.43 2.47 -10.61
CA TRP A 345 -9.28 2.56 -9.43
C TRP A 345 -10.16 3.82 -9.42
N ILE A 346 -9.64 4.97 -9.84
CA ILE A 346 -10.42 6.20 -10.00
C ILE A 346 -11.53 5.98 -11.02
N ILE A 347 -11.18 5.46 -12.20
CA ILE A 347 -12.15 5.22 -13.28
C ILE A 347 -13.22 4.22 -12.82
N SER A 348 -12.86 3.17 -12.08
CA SER A 348 -13.83 2.21 -11.57
C SER A 348 -14.81 2.83 -10.58
N ASN A 349 -14.35 3.73 -9.70
CA ASN A 349 -15.23 4.45 -8.79
C ASN A 349 -16.14 5.45 -9.52
N ILE A 350 -15.69 6.11 -10.59
CA ILE A 350 -16.54 6.97 -11.43
C ILE A 350 -17.59 6.11 -12.16
N ALA A 351 -17.18 4.98 -12.72
CA ALA A 351 -18.05 4.08 -13.46
C ALA A 351 -19.06 3.32 -12.57
N ALA A 352 -18.93 3.38 -11.25
CA ALA A 352 -19.87 2.77 -10.29
C ALA A 352 -21.02 3.70 -9.86
N ARG A 353 -21.15 4.89 -10.48
CA ARG A 353 -22.05 5.97 -10.05
C ARG A 353 -23.26 6.13 -10.99
N LYS A 354 -23.76 7.36 -11.15
CA LYS A 354 -24.89 7.71 -12.02
C LYS A 354 -24.56 7.53 -13.50
N GLU A 355 -25.59 7.33 -14.31
CA GLU A 355 -25.49 7.06 -15.75
C GLU A 355 -24.63 8.10 -16.51
N ASN A 356 -24.72 9.38 -16.14
CA ASN A 356 -23.90 10.44 -16.74
C ASN A 356 -22.40 10.26 -16.51
N HIS A 357 -21.98 9.73 -15.35
CA HIS A 357 -20.57 9.45 -15.06
C HIS A 357 -20.05 8.28 -15.89
N ILE A 358 -20.85 7.23 -16.03
CA ILE A 358 -20.53 6.07 -16.86
C ILE A 358 -20.41 6.49 -18.32
N LYS A 359 -21.37 7.29 -18.79
CA LYS A 359 -21.32 7.88 -20.12
C LYS A 359 -20.05 8.72 -20.33
N ALA A 360 -19.67 9.54 -19.36
CA ALA A 360 -18.44 10.32 -19.45
C ALA A 360 -17.19 9.43 -19.60
N VAL A 361 -17.12 8.28 -18.91
CA VAL A 361 -16.03 7.30 -19.05
C VAL A 361 -16.00 6.70 -20.46
N ILE A 362 -17.15 6.34 -21.02
CA ILE A 362 -17.28 5.78 -22.37
C ILE A 362 -16.90 6.83 -23.43
N ASP A 363 -17.47 8.04 -23.32
CA ASP A 363 -17.25 9.15 -24.25
C ASP A 363 -15.80 9.66 -24.22
N SER A 364 -15.05 9.36 -23.15
CA SER A 364 -13.61 9.68 -23.01
C SER A 364 -12.66 8.66 -23.65
N GLU A 365 -13.20 7.66 -24.37
CA GLU A 365 -12.42 6.60 -25.06
C GLU A 365 -11.49 5.81 -24.12
N LEU A 366 -11.87 5.63 -22.84
CA LEU A 366 -11.03 4.96 -21.84
C LEU A 366 -11.09 3.43 -21.90
N ILE A 367 -12.07 2.87 -22.62
CA ILE A 367 -12.28 1.41 -22.68
C ILE A 367 -11.10 0.70 -23.33
N ASP A 368 -10.58 1.18 -24.46
CA ASP A 368 -9.50 0.50 -25.17
C ASP A 368 -8.17 0.52 -24.38
N PRO A 369 -7.75 1.64 -23.74
CA PRO A 369 -6.64 1.64 -22.79
C PRO A 369 -6.82 0.65 -21.63
N LEU A 370 -8.01 0.56 -21.04
CA LEU A 370 -8.28 -0.39 -19.96
C LEU A 370 -8.19 -1.84 -20.44
N VAL A 371 -8.75 -2.14 -21.63
CA VAL A 371 -8.64 -3.45 -22.27
C VAL A 371 -7.19 -3.82 -22.50
N HIS A 372 -6.39 -2.89 -23.04
CA HIS A 372 -4.96 -3.11 -23.22
C HIS A 372 -4.26 -3.48 -21.91
N ILE A 373 -4.56 -2.77 -20.82
CA ILE A 373 -3.99 -3.07 -19.50
C ILE A 373 -4.38 -4.47 -19.03
N VAL A 374 -5.64 -4.88 -19.18
CA VAL A 374 -6.10 -6.23 -18.80
C VAL A 374 -5.32 -7.32 -19.55
N GLU A 375 -5.05 -7.11 -20.84
CA GLU A 375 -4.35 -8.10 -21.67
C GLU A 375 -2.83 -8.12 -21.43
N SER A 376 -2.19 -6.95 -21.40
CA SER A 376 -0.74 -6.84 -21.58
C SER A 376 0.04 -6.48 -20.32
N TYR A 377 -0.60 -5.93 -19.28
CA TYR A 377 0.13 -5.37 -18.15
C TYR A 377 0.74 -6.45 -17.25
N GLU A 378 2.02 -6.35 -16.91
CA GLU A 378 2.74 -7.42 -16.17
C GLU A 378 2.17 -7.70 -14.77
N SER A 379 1.64 -6.66 -14.10
CA SER A 379 1.16 -6.77 -12.73
C SER A 379 -0.31 -7.14 -12.67
N LEU A 380 -0.60 -8.33 -12.11
CA LEU A 380 -1.96 -8.80 -11.87
C LEU A 380 -2.84 -7.82 -11.07
N ASP A 381 -2.28 -7.14 -10.06
CA ASP A 381 -3.03 -6.13 -9.29
C ASP A 381 -3.60 -5.01 -10.18
N VAL A 382 -2.85 -4.61 -11.22
CA VAL A 382 -3.27 -3.54 -12.13
C VAL A 382 -4.29 -4.05 -13.13
N LYS A 383 -4.07 -5.26 -13.69
CA LYS A 383 -5.07 -5.95 -14.52
C LYS A 383 -6.41 -6.06 -13.80
N LYS A 384 -6.38 -6.41 -12.51
CA LYS A 384 -7.58 -6.52 -11.67
C LYS A 384 -8.33 -5.19 -11.54
N GLU A 385 -7.64 -4.09 -11.23
CA GLU A 385 -8.31 -2.77 -11.15
C GLU A 385 -8.87 -2.33 -12.50
N ALA A 386 -8.17 -2.60 -13.61
CA ALA A 386 -8.67 -2.31 -14.94
C ALA A 386 -9.92 -3.13 -15.28
N ALA A 387 -9.93 -4.42 -14.93
CA ALA A 387 -11.10 -5.29 -15.09
C ALA A 387 -12.28 -4.82 -14.23
N TRP A 388 -12.04 -4.32 -13.01
CA TRP A 388 -13.07 -3.70 -12.17
C TRP A 388 -13.68 -2.47 -12.84
N ALA A 389 -12.84 -1.59 -13.41
CA ALA A 389 -13.31 -0.41 -14.13
C ALA A 389 -14.22 -0.78 -15.32
N ILE A 390 -13.77 -1.72 -16.15
CA ILE A 390 -14.56 -2.20 -17.30
C ILE A 390 -15.86 -2.87 -16.82
N SER A 391 -15.82 -3.67 -15.77
CA SER A 391 -17.01 -4.35 -15.23
C SER A 391 -18.09 -3.36 -14.77
N ASN A 392 -17.69 -2.28 -14.08
CA ASN A 392 -18.62 -1.24 -13.67
C ASN A 392 -19.25 -0.52 -14.87
N VAL A 393 -18.47 -0.25 -15.93
CA VAL A 393 -18.99 0.28 -17.19
C VAL A 393 -19.99 -0.68 -17.82
N ILE A 394 -19.67 -1.97 -17.92
CA ILE A 394 -20.57 -3.01 -18.47
C ILE A 394 -21.89 -3.06 -17.69
N TYR A 395 -21.85 -2.91 -16.37
CA TYR A 395 -23.05 -3.00 -15.54
C TYR A 395 -24.02 -1.84 -15.79
N GLY A 396 -23.49 -0.62 -15.97
CA GLY A 396 -24.30 0.56 -16.26
C GLY A 396 -24.53 0.84 -17.75
N ALA A 397 -23.95 0.05 -18.66
CA ALA A 397 -24.11 0.22 -20.09
C ALA A 397 -25.54 -0.11 -20.57
N GLY A 398 -26.07 0.76 -21.43
CA GLY A 398 -27.33 0.55 -22.12
C GLY A 398 -27.24 -0.57 -23.18
N PRO A 399 -28.39 -1.09 -23.68
CA PRO A 399 -28.40 -2.19 -24.65
C PRO A 399 -27.53 -1.95 -25.89
N ASP A 400 -27.54 -0.72 -26.42
CA ASP A 400 -26.76 -0.35 -27.62
C ASP A 400 -25.25 -0.36 -27.36
N GLN A 401 -24.82 -0.06 -26.13
CA GLN A 401 -23.41 -0.04 -25.73
C GLN A 401 -22.89 -1.45 -25.43
N ILE A 402 -23.76 -2.38 -24.99
CA ILE A 402 -23.36 -3.76 -24.66
C ILE A 402 -22.76 -4.49 -25.86
N GLU A 403 -23.29 -4.28 -27.07
CA GLU A 403 -22.77 -4.94 -28.27
C GLU A 403 -21.36 -4.45 -28.63
N ASP A 404 -21.12 -3.16 -28.52
CA ASP A 404 -19.80 -2.57 -28.74
C ASP A 404 -18.79 -3.00 -27.65
N LEU A 405 -19.22 -3.05 -26.38
CA LEU A 405 -18.39 -3.57 -25.28
C LEU A 405 -18.11 -5.08 -25.42
N ARG A 406 -19.07 -5.87 -25.91
CA ARG A 406 -18.92 -7.32 -26.13
C ARG A 406 -17.74 -7.60 -27.05
N ASN A 407 -17.68 -6.90 -28.19
CA ASN A 407 -16.63 -7.10 -29.18
C ASN A 407 -15.22 -6.76 -28.67
N ARG A 408 -15.12 -5.88 -27.65
CA ARG A 408 -13.86 -5.39 -27.11
C ARG A 408 -13.42 -6.12 -25.83
N CYS A 409 -14.36 -6.55 -24.98
CA CYS A 409 -14.06 -6.96 -23.61
C CYS A 409 -14.14 -8.48 -23.37
N VAL A 410 -14.89 -9.24 -24.19
CA VAL A 410 -15.08 -10.69 -23.96
C VAL A 410 -13.76 -11.45 -23.96
N LYS A 411 -12.91 -11.22 -24.97
CA LYS A 411 -11.60 -11.87 -25.08
C LYS A 411 -10.65 -11.52 -23.91
N PRO A 412 -10.43 -10.24 -23.56
CA PRO A 412 -9.62 -9.87 -22.39
C PRO A 412 -10.10 -10.53 -21.10
N PHE A 413 -11.41 -10.52 -20.83
CA PHE A 413 -11.99 -11.11 -19.61
C PHE A 413 -11.83 -12.63 -19.60
N TRP A 414 -12.05 -13.28 -20.75
CA TRP A 414 -11.85 -14.72 -20.92
C TRP A 414 -10.39 -15.12 -20.65
N ASN A 415 -9.43 -14.38 -21.19
CA ASN A 415 -8.01 -14.65 -20.99
C ASN A 415 -7.57 -14.39 -19.55
N LEU A 416 -8.02 -13.29 -18.93
CA LEU A 416 -7.72 -12.98 -17.53
C LEU A 416 -8.26 -14.06 -16.58
N MET A 417 -9.48 -14.56 -16.85
CA MET A 417 -10.07 -15.67 -16.09
C MET A 417 -9.24 -16.96 -16.21
N LYS A 418 -8.77 -17.31 -17.42
CA LYS A 418 -7.90 -18.48 -17.65
C LYS A 418 -6.55 -18.35 -16.94
N GLU A 419 -5.95 -17.16 -16.98
CA GLU A 419 -4.69 -16.82 -16.30
C GLU A 419 -4.83 -16.93 -14.78
N CYS A 420 -5.98 -16.49 -14.23
CA CYS A 420 -6.20 -16.33 -12.80
C CYS A 420 -7.15 -17.37 -12.20
N ARG A 421 -7.18 -18.58 -12.75
CA ARG A 421 -8.10 -19.67 -12.42
C ARG A 421 -8.19 -20.04 -10.93
N GLU A 422 -7.15 -19.81 -10.14
CA GLU A 422 -7.11 -20.08 -8.69
C GLU A 422 -7.56 -18.86 -7.85
N ASN A 423 -7.66 -17.67 -8.45
CA ASN A 423 -8.07 -16.45 -7.77
C ASN A 423 -9.58 -16.24 -7.91
N GLN A 424 -10.32 -16.69 -6.91
CA GLN A 424 -11.78 -16.63 -6.86
C GLN A 424 -12.35 -15.21 -7.08
N GLU A 425 -11.68 -14.17 -6.58
CA GLU A 425 -12.12 -12.78 -6.74
C GLU A 425 -12.10 -12.36 -8.21
N ILE A 426 -10.98 -12.60 -8.89
CA ILE A 426 -10.79 -12.24 -10.31
C ILE A 426 -11.69 -13.09 -11.19
N VAL A 427 -11.82 -14.38 -10.89
CA VAL A 427 -12.72 -15.29 -11.60
C VAL A 427 -14.16 -14.81 -11.50
N SER A 428 -14.63 -14.46 -10.29
CA SER A 428 -15.99 -13.94 -10.10
C SER A 428 -16.21 -12.65 -10.89
N LEU A 429 -15.26 -11.71 -10.82
CA LEU A 429 -15.30 -10.45 -11.54
C LEU A 429 -15.41 -10.66 -13.06
N CYS A 430 -14.56 -11.52 -13.63
CA CYS A 430 -14.56 -11.79 -15.06
C CYS A 430 -15.86 -12.46 -15.50
N LEU A 431 -16.35 -13.44 -14.73
CA LEU A 431 -17.61 -14.11 -15.04
C LEU A 431 -18.79 -13.14 -15.02
N GLU A 432 -18.90 -12.24 -14.03
CA GLU A 432 -19.97 -11.24 -13.99
C GLU A 432 -20.01 -10.40 -15.27
N GLY A 433 -18.85 -9.89 -15.69
CA GLY A 433 -18.72 -9.13 -16.93
C GLY A 433 -19.10 -9.97 -18.16
N LEU A 434 -18.58 -11.20 -18.26
CA LEU A 434 -18.86 -12.11 -19.37
C LEU A 434 -20.34 -12.49 -19.48
N VAL A 435 -21.01 -12.77 -18.35
CA VAL A 435 -22.46 -13.05 -18.34
C VAL A 435 -23.24 -11.83 -18.83
N ARG A 436 -22.89 -10.63 -18.36
CA ARG A 436 -23.60 -9.39 -18.73
C ARG A 436 -23.42 -9.04 -20.21
N LEU A 437 -22.23 -9.30 -20.75
CA LEU A 437 -21.92 -9.19 -22.18
C LEU A 437 -22.48 -10.34 -23.01
N GLN A 438 -23.10 -11.36 -22.38
CA GLN A 438 -23.48 -12.63 -23.01
C GLN A 438 -22.31 -13.26 -23.80
N GLY A 439 -21.10 -13.10 -23.26
CA GLY A 439 -19.84 -13.54 -23.86
C GLY A 439 -19.56 -15.03 -23.71
N ILE A 440 -20.32 -15.73 -22.86
CA ILE A 440 -20.14 -17.14 -22.55
C ILE A 440 -21.44 -17.92 -22.65
N ASN A 441 -21.33 -19.18 -23.06
CA ASN A 441 -22.37 -20.19 -22.87
C ASN A 441 -21.89 -21.23 -21.86
N ILE A 442 -22.82 -21.80 -21.10
CA ILE A 442 -22.52 -22.80 -20.07
C ILE A 442 -23.31 -24.06 -20.36
N THR A 443 -22.62 -25.19 -20.39
CA THR A 443 -23.25 -26.51 -20.38
C THR A 443 -22.81 -27.31 -19.16
N CYS A 444 -23.72 -28.08 -18.58
CA CYS A 444 -23.40 -29.11 -17.60
C CYS A 444 -23.73 -30.46 -18.20
N ASN A 445 -22.77 -31.38 -18.23
CA ASN A 445 -22.97 -32.71 -18.80
C ASN A 445 -23.63 -32.66 -20.20
N ASP A 446 -23.12 -31.76 -21.06
CA ASP A 446 -23.60 -31.49 -22.42
C ASP A 446 -25.03 -30.94 -22.54
N GLN A 447 -25.60 -30.41 -21.45
CA GLN A 447 -26.91 -29.73 -21.48
C GLN A 447 -26.73 -28.24 -21.21
N PRO A 448 -27.32 -27.35 -22.04
CA PRO A 448 -27.24 -25.92 -21.81
C PRO A 448 -27.96 -25.56 -20.50
N ILE A 449 -27.35 -24.67 -19.73
CA ILE A 449 -27.95 -24.10 -18.52
C ILE A 449 -28.14 -22.60 -18.73
N ASP A 450 -29.20 -22.05 -18.15
CA ASP A 450 -29.34 -20.60 -18.04
C ASP A 450 -28.14 -20.01 -17.29
N VAL A 451 -27.37 -19.19 -18.01
CA VAL A 451 -26.10 -18.65 -17.53
C VAL A 451 -26.32 -17.74 -16.31
N VAL A 452 -27.43 -17.02 -16.24
CA VAL A 452 -27.75 -16.10 -15.15
C VAL A 452 -28.10 -16.87 -13.88
N GLU A 453 -28.93 -17.91 -14.02
CA GLU A 453 -29.35 -18.77 -12.93
C GLU A 453 -28.17 -19.60 -12.40
N TRP A 454 -27.35 -20.15 -13.30
CA TRP A 454 -26.09 -20.82 -12.93
C TRP A 454 -25.15 -19.86 -12.18
N PHE A 455 -24.99 -18.63 -12.65
CA PHE A 455 -24.10 -17.67 -12.01
C PHE A 455 -24.55 -17.32 -10.58
N LYS A 456 -25.85 -17.19 -10.33
CA LYS A 456 -26.39 -17.00 -8.97
C LYS A 456 -26.00 -18.14 -8.04
N VAL A 457 -26.06 -19.38 -8.53
CA VAL A 457 -25.68 -20.57 -7.77
C VAL A 457 -24.16 -20.62 -7.58
N PHE A 458 -23.40 -20.43 -8.65
CA PHE A 458 -21.94 -20.44 -8.62
C PHE A 458 -21.36 -19.39 -7.68
N LYS A 459 -21.93 -18.19 -7.63
CA LYS A 459 -21.51 -17.12 -6.71
C LYS A 459 -21.72 -17.50 -5.24
N LYS A 460 -22.80 -18.22 -4.90
CA LYS A 460 -22.99 -18.76 -3.54
C LYS A 460 -21.87 -19.75 -3.17
N PHE A 461 -21.45 -20.60 -4.11
CA PHE A 461 -20.41 -21.60 -3.89
C PHE A 461 -19.00 -21.01 -3.86
N LEU A 462 -18.67 -20.07 -4.75
CA LEU A 462 -17.40 -19.32 -4.76
C LEU A 462 -17.15 -18.58 -3.44
N LEU A 463 -18.22 -18.07 -2.81
CA LEU A 463 -18.16 -17.27 -1.58
C LEU A 463 -18.35 -18.11 -0.30
N ALA A 464 -18.49 -19.43 -0.41
CA ALA A 464 -18.64 -20.32 0.74
C ALA A 464 -17.28 -20.54 1.46
N PRO A 465 -17.26 -20.68 2.80
CA PRO A 465 -16.01 -20.83 3.54
C PRO A 465 -15.36 -22.22 3.31
N GLN A 466 -14.27 -22.27 2.53
CA GLN A 466 -13.18 -23.28 2.45
C GLN A 466 -13.50 -24.80 2.36
N THR A 467 -14.74 -25.28 2.55
CA THR A 467 -15.11 -26.71 2.55
C THR A 467 -15.54 -27.23 1.17
N THR A 468 -15.10 -26.58 0.09
CA THR A 468 -15.33 -27.07 -1.27
C THR A 468 -14.15 -26.68 -2.14
N ARG A 469 -13.19 -27.60 -2.29
CA ARG A 469 -12.08 -27.42 -3.22
C ARG A 469 -12.57 -27.67 -4.65
N PHE A 470 -12.54 -26.64 -5.49
CA PHE A 470 -12.63 -26.79 -6.93
C PHE A 470 -11.29 -27.37 -7.43
N GLN A 471 -11.29 -28.63 -7.89
CA GLN A 471 -10.17 -29.14 -8.67
C GLN A 471 -10.43 -28.82 -10.14
N LEU A 472 -9.52 -28.05 -10.74
CA LEU A 472 -9.51 -27.85 -12.18
C LEU A 472 -9.35 -29.21 -12.86
N ALA A 473 -10.23 -29.55 -13.80
CA ALA A 473 -9.98 -30.68 -14.68
C ALA A 473 -8.91 -30.23 -15.69
N GLU A 474 -7.64 -30.44 -15.36
CA GLU A 474 -6.57 -30.41 -16.36
C GLU A 474 -6.83 -31.56 -17.33
N ASP A 475 -6.98 -31.21 -18.61
CA ASP A 475 -7.07 -32.11 -19.76
C ASP A 475 -8.27 -33.08 -19.79
N ILE A 476 -9.21 -32.79 -20.70
CA ILE A 476 -10.27 -33.73 -21.05
C ILE A 476 -9.89 -34.44 -22.34
N ASP A 477 -9.18 -35.56 -22.20
CA ASP A 477 -9.21 -36.68 -23.14
C ASP A 477 -10.07 -37.84 -22.59
N GLY A 478 -11.08 -37.51 -21.78
CA GLY A 478 -11.83 -38.49 -21.00
C GLY A 478 -13.23 -38.04 -20.58
N LEU A 479 -14.09 -37.65 -21.53
CA LEU A 479 -15.52 -37.50 -21.27
C LEU A 479 -16.34 -38.57 -22.01
N THR A 480 -16.43 -39.75 -21.41
CA THR A 480 -17.46 -40.73 -21.76
C THR A 480 -18.00 -41.40 -20.50
N LYS A 481 -18.61 -40.59 -19.63
CA LYS A 481 -19.57 -41.00 -18.60
C LYS A 481 -19.79 -39.79 -17.71
N LEU A 482 -20.95 -39.14 -17.85
CA LEU A 482 -21.71 -38.52 -16.76
C LEU A 482 -22.96 -37.90 -17.39
N LYS A 483 -23.99 -38.74 -17.56
CA LYS A 483 -25.32 -38.31 -17.97
C LYS A 483 -26.24 -38.42 -16.75
N LYS A 484 -26.73 -37.27 -16.28
CA LYS A 484 -28.07 -36.99 -15.69
C LYS A 484 -27.97 -36.04 -14.50
N LEU A 485 -28.18 -34.75 -14.75
CA LEU A 485 -28.81 -33.81 -13.80
C LEU A 485 -29.69 -32.87 -14.64
N ARG A 486 -30.91 -32.57 -14.18
CA ARG A 486 -31.94 -31.88 -14.99
C ARG A 486 -32.40 -30.53 -14.43
N HIS A 487 -32.03 -30.14 -13.21
CA HIS A 487 -32.50 -28.88 -12.60
C HIS A 487 -31.48 -28.22 -11.67
N ILE A 488 -31.54 -26.89 -11.58
CA ILE A 488 -30.65 -26.07 -10.75
C ILE A 488 -30.92 -26.28 -9.24
N ASP A 489 -32.16 -26.54 -8.85
CA ASP A 489 -32.54 -26.88 -7.46
C ASP A 489 -31.93 -28.20 -6.94
N THR A 490 -31.46 -29.07 -7.84
CA THR A 490 -30.76 -30.32 -7.47
C THR A 490 -29.27 -30.13 -7.20
N ILE A 491 -28.69 -28.97 -7.53
CA ILE A 491 -27.24 -28.68 -7.38
C ILE A 491 -26.86 -28.51 -5.90
N GLU A 492 -27.73 -27.93 -5.07
CA GLU A 492 -27.48 -27.75 -3.63
C GLU A 492 -27.50 -29.08 -2.83
N ASN A 493 -28.01 -30.19 -3.41
CA ASN A 493 -28.27 -31.46 -2.70
C ASN A 493 -27.70 -32.72 -3.39
N SER A 494 -26.89 -32.60 -4.46
CA SER A 494 -26.42 -33.77 -5.21
C SER A 494 -24.99 -34.17 -4.82
N ASP A 495 -24.82 -35.41 -4.32
CA ASP A 495 -23.54 -36.14 -4.13
C ASP A 495 -22.81 -36.47 -5.47
N CYS A 496 -23.01 -35.69 -6.53
CA CYS A 496 -22.59 -36.03 -7.89
C CYS A 496 -21.43 -35.15 -8.35
N ASP A 497 -20.41 -35.79 -8.94
CA ASP A 497 -19.38 -35.13 -9.76
C ASP A 497 -20.05 -34.36 -10.91
N MET A 498 -19.84 -33.05 -10.94
CA MET A 498 -20.36 -32.17 -12.00
C MET A 498 -19.21 -31.65 -12.86
N VAL A 499 -19.39 -31.69 -14.18
CA VAL A 499 -18.48 -31.02 -15.13
C VAL A 499 -19.25 -29.89 -15.81
N LEU A 500 -18.73 -28.68 -15.63
CA LEU A 500 -19.23 -27.45 -16.22
C LEU A 500 -18.32 -27.05 -17.36
N HIS A 501 -18.86 -26.91 -18.56
CA HIS A 501 -18.14 -26.40 -19.72
C HIS A 501 -18.60 -24.97 -19.99
N LEU A 502 -17.64 -24.05 -19.96
CA LEU A 502 -17.80 -22.70 -20.42
C LEU A 502 -17.25 -22.63 -21.84
N THR A 503 -18.01 -22.08 -22.78
CA THR A 503 -17.54 -21.79 -24.14
C THR A 503 -17.57 -20.30 -24.38
N CYS A 504 -16.48 -19.76 -24.92
CA CYS A 504 -16.44 -18.37 -25.34
C CYS A 504 -17.30 -18.21 -26.60
N THR A 505 -18.09 -17.14 -26.67
CA THR A 505 -18.96 -16.88 -27.84
C THR A 505 -18.20 -16.33 -29.04
N LEU A 506 -17.06 -15.66 -28.80
CA LEU A 506 -16.26 -15.02 -29.83
C LEU A 506 -14.98 -15.80 -30.18
N GLU A 507 -14.66 -16.85 -29.44
CA GLU A 507 -13.49 -17.70 -29.66
C GLU A 507 -13.91 -19.17 -29.66
N ALA A 508 -13.27 -20.01 -30.49
CA ALA A 508 -13.45 -21.47 -30.45
C ALA A 508 -12.73 -22.11 -29.25
N ASP A 509 -12.65 -21.38 -28.14
CA ASP A 509 -12.01 -21.76 -26.88
C ASP A 509 -13.08 -22.22 -25.89
N PHE A 510 -12.77 -23.27 -25.14
CA PHE A 510 -13.62 -23.77 -24.07
C PHE A 510 -12.82 -24.03 -22.80
N PHE A 511 -13.49 -23.98 -21.66
CA PHE A 511 -12.90 -24.16 -20.34
C PHE A 511 -13.81 -25.04 -19.49
N ALA A 512 -13.26 -26.01 -18.77
CA ALA A 512 -14.04 -26.94 -17.98
C ALA A 512 -13.69 -26.86 -16.48
N TRP A 513 -14.72 -26.83 -15.64
CA TRP A 513 -14.60 -26.97 -14.20
C TRP A 513 -15.24 -28.26 -13.72
N ARG A 514 -14.52 -29.00 -12.89
CA ARG A 514 -15.06 -30.14 -12.17
C ARG A 514 -15.37 -29.73 -10.75
N ILE A 515 -16.61 -29.97 -10.33
CA ILE A 515 -17.05 -29.78 -8.95
C ILE A 515 -17.20 -31.17 -8.34
N THR A 516 -16.37 -31.47 -7.34
CA THR A 516 -16.39 -32.71 -6.56
C THR A 516 -16.94 -32.40 -5.15
N PRO A 517 -17.91 -33.16 -4.63
CA PRO A 517 -18.30 -33.07 -3.21
C PRO A 517 -17.10 -33.47 -2.33
N GLU A 518 -16.87 -32.78 -1.20
CA GLU A 518 -15.93 -33.27 -0.19
C GLU A 518 -16.48 -34.56 0.43
N THR A 519 -15.84 -35.70 0.17
CA THR A 519 -15.95 -36.85 1.05
C THR A 519 -15.19 -36.54 2.33
N THR A 520 -15.88 -36.48 3.46
CA THR A 520 -15.29 -36.51 4.81
C THR A 520 -14.60 -37.84 5.09
N ASP A 521 -13.52 -38.14 4.37
CA ASP A 521 -12.68 -39.33 4.55
C ASP A 521 -11.23 -38.99 4.17
N GLN A 522 -10.59 -38.11 4.94
CA GLN A 522 -9.12 -37.99 4.98
C GLN A 522 -8.58 -37.30 6.25
N MET A 523 -9.21 -37.58 7.40
CA MET A 523 -8.58 -37.43 8.72
C MET A 523 -8.41 -38.81 9.35
N GLU A 524 -7.56 -39.67 8.77
CA GLU A 524 -6.88 -40.73 9.51
C GLU A 524 -5.77 -41.32 8.62
N VAL A 525 -4.59 -41.53 9.22
CA VAL A 525 -3.36 -42.15 8.65
C VAL A 525 -2.53 -41.18 7.77
N ASP A 526 -1.40 -40.62 8.19
CA ASP A 526 -0.27 -41.20 8.90
C ASP A 526 0.29 -40.28 10.00
N MET A 527 0.19 -40.74 11.25
CA MET A 527 1.27 -40.58 12.22
C MET A 527 2.31 -41.67 11.92
N LYS A 528 3.48 -41.26 11.42
CA LYS A 528 4.79 -41.82 11.85
C LYS A 528 5.95 -40.92 11.45
#